data_AF-C0VGT3-F1
#
_entry.id   AF-C0VGT3-F1
#
_cell.length_a   1.000
_cell.length_b   1.000
_cell.length_c   1.000
_cell.angle_alpha   90.00
_cell.angle_beta   90.00
_cell.angle_gamma   90.00
#
_symmetry.space_group_name_H-M   'P 1'
#
loop_
_entity.id
_entity.type
_entity.pdbx_description
1 polymer ?
#
loop_
_entity_poly.entity_id
_entity_poly.type
_entity_poly.pdbx_seq_one_letter_code
_entity_poly.pdbx_strand_id
1 'polypeptide(L)'
;AYADKAIYKNTRSGRSSTSLDEKLIPAYEQALADPEPKKLIILHMIGTHPNYQERYPIAFNKFNSNSNDAVEMSLKKNDIDPWIRSMRNHYDNAILYQDTLLAQFFDALTTQKDLDQRSFTVVSDHGNEVGHELDYAGHSPNTKAGYQVPVIMWYDHMPSVGVDLTTTLNTAELDNNLMKIMGLKDKYAPPQSYWFDSNYHFSPEINWPYWQKKH
;
A
#
# COMPACT_ATOMS: atom_id res chain seq x y z
N ALA A 1 19.01 11.72 10.89
CA ALA A 1 17.69 11.39 10.33
C ALA A 1 17.58 12.09 8.98
N TYR A 2 17.01 11.45 7.95
CA TYR A 2 16.95 11.99 6.58
C TYR A 2 15.71 12.87 6.31
N ALA A 3 14.99 13.29 7.36
CA ALA A 3 13.83 14.18 7.28
C ALA A 3 14.02 15.35 8.25
N ASP A 4 13.53 16.53 7.87
CA ASP A 4 13.57 17.74 8.71
C ASP A 4 12.70 17.60 9.96
N LYS A 5 11.59 16.84 9.85
CA LYS A 5 10.67 16.53 10.95
C LYS A 5 10.25 15.06 10.92
N ALA A 6 10.39 14.37 12.05
CA ALA A 6 9.96 12.99 12.22
C ALA A 6 9.01 12.87 13.43
N ILE A 7 7.84 12.25 13.23
CA ILE A 7 6.85 12.01 14.28
C ILE A 7 6.57 10.51 14.35
N TYR A 8 6.74 9.93 15.54
CA TYR A 8 6.41 8.53 15.80
C TYR A 8 5.14 8.45 16.67
N LYS A 9 4.05 7.94 16.10
CA LYS A 9 2.77 7.76 16.82
C LYS A 9 2.63 6.42 17.51
N ASN A 10 3.37 5.42 17.04
CA ASN A 10 3.53 4.14 17.71
C ASN A 10 4.84 4.15 18.49
N THR A 11 4.75 4.17 19.82
CA THR A 11 5.90 4.25 20.73
C THR A 11 6.20 2.92 21.41
N ARG A 12 5.44 1.86 21.12
CA ARG A 12 5.73 0.50 21.59
C ARG A 12 6.46 -0.27 20.50
N SER A 13 7.58 -0.87 20.87
CA SER A 13 8.27 -1.86 20.03
C SER A 13 7.49 -3.18 20.00
N GLY A 14 7.55 -3.87 18.86
CA GLY A 14 6.99 -5.22 18.71
C GLY A 14 5.78 -5.31 17.77
N ARG A 15 5.49 -6.56 17.35
CA ARG A 15 4.46 -6.91 16.34
C ARG A 15 3.01 -6.87 16.84
N SER A 16 2.81 -6.55 18.11
CA SER A 16 1.50 -6.55 18.79
C SER A 16 1.07 -5.14 19.22
N SER A 17 1.57 -4.11 18.53
CA SER A 17 1.09 -2.76 18.79
C SER A 17 -0.35 -2.62 18.30
N THR A 18 -1.25 -2.27 19.21
CA THR A 18 -2.65 -1.94 18.90
C THR A 18 -2.80 -0.46 18.51
N SER A 19 -1.71 0.22 18.15
CA SER A 19 -1.77 1.60 17.71
C SER A 19 -2.34 1.67 16.29
N LEU A 20 -3.54 2.24 16.17
CA LEU A 20 -4.21 2.42 14.89
C LEU A 20 -3.61 3.57 14.07
N ASP A 21 -3.67 3.44 12.75
CA ASP A 21 -3.07 4.38 11.80
C ASP A 21 -3.79 5.74 11.73
N GLU A 22 -5.06 5.84 12.15
CA GLU A 22 -5.78 7.13 12.27
C GLU A 22 -5.03 8.15 13.14
N LYS A 23 -4.15 7.70 14.05
CA LYS A 23 -3.30 8.59 14.85
C LYS A 23 -2.32 9.40 14.02
N LEU A 24 -2.09 9.04 12.76
CA LEU A 24 -1.29 9.81 11.81
C LEU A 24 -2.03 11.06 11.30
N ILE A 25 -3.38 11.09 11.31
CA ILE A 25 -4.19 12.19 10.76
C ILE A 25 -3.76 13.56 11.30
N PRO A 26 -3.64 13.80 12.62
CA PRO A 26 -3.27 15.14 13.11
C PRO A 26 -1.85 15.57 12.69
N ALA A 27 -0.92 14.60 12.53
CA ALA A 27 0.44 14.91 12.08
C ALA A 27 0.47 15.22 10.58
N TYR A 28 -0.37 14.52 9.80
CA TYR A 28 -0.55 14.77 8.38
C TYR A 28 -1.15 16.15 8.12
N GLU A 29 -2.24 16.50 8.80
CA GLU A 29 -2.87 17.83 8.71
C GLU A 29 -1.89 18.94 9.10
N GLN A 30 -1.09 18.73 10.16
CA GLN A 30 -0.05 19.69 10.54
C GLN A 30 1.02 19.85 9.43
N ALA A 31 1.42 18.77 8.78
CA ALA A 31 2.40 18.83 7.69
C ALA A 31 1.81 19.50 6.42
N LEU A 32 0.51 19.31 6.15
CA LEU A 32 -0.19 20.03 5.09
C LEU A 32 -0.27 21.54 5.37
N ALA A 33 -0.55 21.94 6.62
CA ALA A 33 -0.65 23.34 7.03
C ALA A 33 0.71 24.07 7.15
N ASP A 34 1.82 23.35 7.11
CA ASP A 34 3.16 23.94 7.14
C ASP A 34 3.37 24.89 5.94
N PRO A 35 3.84 26.14 6.13
CA PRO A 35 3.95 27.12 5.06
C PRO A 35 5.10 26.86 4.08
N GLU A 36 5.96 25.86 4.33
CA GLU A 36 7.04 25.53 3.40
C GLU A 36 6.50 25.19 1.99
N PRO A 37 7.01 25.84 0.93
CA PRO A 37 6.43 25.76 -0.41
C PRO A 37 6.64 24.39 -1.08
N LYS A 38 7.64 23.61 -0.64
CA LYS A 38 7.95 22.28 -1.19
C LYS A 38 8.11 21.29 -0.05
N LYS A 39 7.24 20.28 -0.02
CA LYS A 39 7.18 19.30 1.07
C LYS A 39 7.08 17.89 0.50
N LEU A 40 7.85 16.98 1.09
CA LEU A 40 7.66 15.54 0.95
C LEU A 40 7.12 15.01 2.26
N ILE A 41 5.86 14.58 2.26
CA ILE A 41 5.18 14.05 3.45
C ILE A 41 5.09 12.53 3.28
N ILE A 42 5.76 11.79 4.16
CA ILE A 42 5.75 10.32 4.16
C ILE A 42 4.94 9.84 5.36
N LEU A 43 3.85 9.12 5.09
CA LEU A 43 3.08 8.41 6.10
C LEU A 43 3.46 6.93 6.05
N HIS A 44 4.12 6.43 7.08
CA HIS A 44 4.43 5.01 7.23
C HIS A 44 3.40 4.37 8.15
N MET A 45 2.51 3.58 7.55
CA MET A 45 1.38 2.94 8.19
C MET A 45 1.74 1.52 8.65
N ILE A 46 1.12 1.03 9.73
CA ILE A 46 1.21 -0.41 10.07
C ILE A 46 0.41 -1.26 9.08
N GLY A 47 -0.60 -0.66 8.45
CA GLY A 47 -1.34 -1.29 7.36
C GLY A 47 -2.03 -2.58 7.81
N THR A 48 -1.91 -3.59 6.96
CA THR A 48 -2.44 -4.94 7.21
C THR A 48 -1.39 -5.90 7.75
N HIS A 49 -0.44 -5.42 8.56
CA HIS A 49 0.55 -6.31 9.20
C HIS A 49 -0.13 -7.40 10.08
N PRO A 50 0.42 -8.64 10.14
CA PRO A 50 -0.11 -9.75 10.95
C PRO A 50 -0.53 -9.38 12.39
N ASN A 51 -1.51 -10.12 12.90
CA ASN A 51 -2.47 -9.70 13.94
C ASN A 51 -3.54 -8.75 13.40
N TYR A 52 -4.15 -9.11 12.26
CA TYR A 52 -5.02 -8.24 11.48
C TYR A 52 -6.19 -7.65 12.29
N GLN A 53 -6.74 -8.37 13.27
CA GLN A 53 -7.81 -7.88 14.13
C GLN A 53 -7.42 -6.64 14.96
N GLU A 54 -6.13 -6.45 15.24
CA GLU A 54 -5.62 -5.28 15.95
C GLU A 54 -5.38 -4.06 15.03
N ARG A 55 -5.62 -4.20 13.72
CA ARG A 55 -5.34 -3.16 12.72
C ARG A 55 -6.52 -2.25 12.43
N TYR A 56 -7.69 -2.52 13.00
CA TYR A 56 -8.90 -1.73 12.78
C TYR A 56 -9.77 -1.64 14.04
N PRO A 57 -10.56 -0.57 14.22
CA PRO A 57 -11.51 -0.48 15.33
C PRO A 57 -12.76 -1.32 15.05
N ILE A 58 -13.50 -1.67 16.10
CA ILE A 58 -14.67 -2.58 16.03
C ILE A 58 -15.72 -2.18 14.98
N ALA A 59 -15.85 -0.89 14.66
CA ALA A 59 -16.77 -0.38 13.65
C ALA A 59 -16.50 -0.95 12.24
N PHE A 60 -15.27 -1.36 11.97
CA PHE A 60 -14.81 -1.96 10.71
C PHE A 60 -14.87 -3.49 10.70
N ASN A 61 -15.37 -4.13 11.77
CA ASN A 61 -15.56 -5.58 11.83
C ASN A 61 -16.78 -6.02 11.00
N LYS A 62 -16.67 -5.96 9.67
CA LYS A 62 -17.75 -6.24 8.71
C LYS A 62 -17.73 -7.70 8.23
N PHE A 63 -16.54 -8.21 7.91
CA PHE A 63 -16.31 -9.58 7.49
C PHE A 63 -16.08 -10.48 8.71
N ASN A 64 -16.79 -11.61 8.78
CA ASN A 64 -16.76 -12.53 9.91
C ASN A 64 -17.15 -13.96 9.48
N SER A 65 -17.33 -14.88 10.43
CA SER A 65 -17.67 -16.28 10.13
C SER A 65 -18.98 -16.49 9.36
N ASN A 66 -19.89 -15.50 9.38
CA ASN A 66 -21.13 -15.54 8.60
C ASN A 66 -20.97 -14.97 7.18
N SER A 67 -19.80 -14.40 6.86
CA SER A 67 -19.48 -13.98 5.49
C SER A 67 -19.49 -15.19 4.56
N ASN A 68 -20.03 -15.01 3.36
CA ASN A 68 -20.12 -16.06 2.35
C ASN A 68 -20.00 -15.46 0.94
N ASP A 69 -19.00 -14.60 0.77
CA ASP A 69 -18.63 -14.04 -0.52
C ASP A 69 -17.99 -15.11 -1.44
N ALA A 70 -17.72 -14.75 -2.68
CA ALA A 70 -17.12 -15.66 -3.65
C ALA A 70 -15.73 -16.18 -3.22
N VAL A 71 -14.98 -15.37 -2.46
CA VAL A 71 -13.65 -15.73 -1.96
C VAL A 71 -13.78 -16.77 -0.86
N GLU A 72 -14.63 -16.55 0.15
CA GLU A 72 -14.87 -17.51 1.23
C GLU A 72 -15.39 -18.86 0.69
N MET A 73 -16.27 -18.84 -0.31
CA MET A 73 -16.71 -20.06 -0.99
C MET A 73 -15.56 -20.78 -1.70
N SER A 74 -14.66 -20.03 -2.35
CA SER A 74 -13.46 -20.59 -3.00
C SER A 74 -12.49 -21.19 -1.98
N LEU A 75 -12.23 -20.51 -0.86
CA LEU A 75 -11.38 -21.00 0.22
C LEU A 75 -11.93 -22.29 0.83
N LYS A 76 -13.25 -22.35 1.10
CA LYS A 76 -13.93 -23.58 1.54
C LYS A 76 -13.78 -24.72 0.56
N LYS A 77 -13.96 -24.45 -0.74
CA LYS A 77 -13.83 -25.46 -1.80
C LYS A 77 -12.41 -26.02 -1.91
N ASN A 78 -11.41 -25.20 -1.57
CA ASN A 78 -10.00 -25.60 -1.57
C ASN A 78 -9.55 -26.18 -0.22
N ASP A 79 -10.48 -26.51 0.68
CA ASP A 79 -10.21 -27.09 2.01
C ASP A 79 -9.26 -26.25 2.89
N ILE A 80 -9.23 -24.93 2.72
CA ILE A 80 -8.43 -24.01 3.54
C ILE A 80 -8.94 -24.02 4.98
N ASP A 81 -8.01 -24.09 5.94
CA ASP A 81 -8.33 -24.24 7.36
C ASP A 81 -9.27 -23.11 7.84
N PRO A 82 -10.32 -23.41 8.63
CA PRO A 82 -11.23 -22.40 9.17
C PRO A 82 -10.53 -21.24 9.89
N TRP A 83 -9.40 -21.49 10.56
CA TRP A 83 -8.59 -20.47 11.21
C TRP A 83 -7.98 -19.50 10.20
N ILE A 84 -7.44 -20.01 9.07
CA ILE A 84 -6.89 -19.17 8.00
C ILE A 84 -7.99 -18.33 7.35
N ARG A 85 -9.19 -18.90 7.14
CA ARG A 85 -10.37 -18.16 6.67
C ARG A 85 -10.80 -17.05 7.66
N SER A 86 -10.70 -17.30 8.97
CA SER A 86 -10.90 -16.25 9.97
C SER A 86 -9.86 -15.13 9.86
N MET A 87 -8.59 -15.47 9.63
CA MET A 87 -7.53 -14.47 9.41
C MET A 87 -7.77 -13.66 8.15
N ARG A 88 -8.24 -14.28 7.07
CA ARG A 88 -8.68 -13.58 5.85
C ARG A 88 -9.76 -12.55 6.15
N ASN A 89 -10.78 -12.89 6.94
CA ASN A 89 -11.84 -11.93 7.29
C ASN A 89 -11.29 -10.73 8.07
N HIS A 90 -10.37 -10.96 9.01
CA HIS A 90 -9.71 -9.87 9.70
C HIS A 90 -8.80 -9.04 8.78
N TYR A 91 -8.14 -9.67 7.80
CA TYR A 91 -7.35 -8.97 6.78
C TYR A 91 -8.24 -8.03 5.95
N ASP A 92 -9.40 -8.49 5.48
CA ASP A 92 -10.33 -7.68 4.70
C ASP A 92 -10.94 -6.52 5.51
N ASN A 93 -11.22 -6.72 6.79
CA ASN A 93 -11.63 -5.64 7.69
C ASN A 93 -10.52 -4.59 7.85
N ALA A 94 -9.26 -5.03 7.92
CA ALA A 94 -8.12 -4.13 7.98
C ALA A 94 -7.96 -3.36 6.67
N ILE A 95 -8.13 -4.00 5.50
CA ILE A 95 -8.15 -3.33 4.19
C ILE A 95 -9.25 -2.26 4.13
N LEU A 96 -10.47 -2.58 4.58
CA LEU A 96 -11.58 -1.62 4.61
C LEU A 96 -11.25 -0.39 5.48
N TYR A 97 -10.59 -0.60 6.62
CA TYR A 97 -10.13 0.51 7.46
C TYR A 97 -9.06 1.35 6.78
N GLN A 98 -8.07 0.70 6.15
CA GLN A 98 -7.00 1.38 5.42
C GLN A 98 -7.55 2.20 4.26
N ASP A 99 -8.47 1.65 3.46
CA ASP A 99 -9.18 2.36 2.38
C ASP A 99 -9.82 3.66 2.88
N THR A 100 -10.51 3.59 4.02
CA THR A 100 -11.15 4.77 4.63
C THR A 100 -10.15 5.82 5.11
N LEU A 101 -8.96 5.42 5.58
CA LEU A 101 -7.89 6.36 5.96
C LEU A 101 -7.23 6.99 4.73
N LEU A 102 -6.94 6.18 3.70
CA LEU A 102 -6.37 6.66 2.44
C LEU A 102 -7.28 7.70 1.78
N ALA A 103 -8.60 7.45 1.78
CA ALA A 103 -9.58 8.43 1.32
C ALA A 103 -9.52 9.74 2.12
N GLN A 104 -9.44 9.67 3.46
CA GLN A 104 -9.31 10.87 4.29
C GLN A 104 -8.02 11.65 4.02
N PHE A 105 -6.87 10.97 3.88
CA PHE A 105 -5.61 11.63 3.53
C PHE A 105 -5.68 12.28 2.15
N PHE A 106 -6.27 11.58 1.19
CA PHE A 106 -6.46 12.09 -0.16
C PHE A 106 -7.37 13.32 -0.19
N ASP A 107 -8.51 13.29 0.52
CA ASP A 107 -9.44 14.42 0.62
C ASP A 107 -8.76 15.62 1.30
N ALA A 108 -8.02 15.39 2.38
CA ALA A 108 -7.24 16.44 3.05
C ALA A 108 -6.17 17.06 2.14
N LEU A 109 -5.52 16.29 1.27
CA LEU A 109 -4.61 16.83 0.25
C LEU A 109 -5.35 17.66 -0.81
N THR A 110 -6.43 17.11 -1.36
CA THR A 110 -7.11 17.71 -2.52
C THR A 110 -7.89 18.98 -2.16
N THR A 111 -8.16 19.21 -0.87
CA THR A 111 -8.70 20.47 -0.34
C THR A 111 -7.66 21.59 -0.27
N GLN A 112 -6.35 21.31 -0.32
CA GLN A 112 -5.29 22.34 -0.37
C GLN A 112 -5.22 22.98 -1.75
N LYS A 113 -6.08 23.97 -2.04
CA LYS A 113 -6.18 24.58 -3.38
C LYS A 113 -5.07 25.58 -3.70
N ASP A 114 -4.34 26.05 -2.70
CA ASP A 114 -3.29 27.06 -2.85
C ASP A 114 -1.91 26.44 -3.21
N LEU A 115 -1.80 25.11 -3.27
CA LEU A 115 -0.58 24.43 -3.66
C LEU A 115 -0.50 24.30 -5.18
N ASP A 116 0.64 24.72 -5.77
CA ASP A 116 0.86 24.70 -7.23
C ASP A 116 0.80 23.29 -7.83
N GLN A 117 1.34 22.30 -7.11
CA GLN A 117 1.37 20.91 -7.58
C GLN A 117 1.26 19.94 -6.40
N ARG A 118 0.28 19.04 -6.47
CA ARG A 118 0.09 17.98 -5.49
C ARG A 118 0.20 16.61 -6.16
N SER A 119 0.67 15.66 -5.38
CA SER A 119 0.68 14.25 -5.76
C SER A 119 0.42 13.39 -4.54
N PHE A 120 -0.19 12.23 -4.78
CA PHE A 120 -0.53 11.24 -3.77
C PHE A 120 -0.15 9.87 -4.31
N THR A 121 0.69 9.16 -3.56
CA THR A 121 1.18 7.83 -3.94
C THR A 121 1.04 6.89 -2.75
N VAL A 122 0.43 5.73 -2.98
CA VAL A 122 0.33 4.63 -2.02
C VAL A 122 1.00 3.41 -2.64
N VAL A 123 1.93 2.82 -1.90
CA VAL A 123 2.57 1.55 -2.25
C VAL A 123 2.71 0.73 -0.98
N SER A 124 2.28 -0.54 -1.01
CA SER A 124 2.60 -1.47 0.07
C SER A 124 4.02 -2.00 -0.10
N ASP A 125 4.71 -2.23 1.01
CA ASP A 125 6.07 -2.79 1.02
C ASP A 125 6.11 -4.25 0.55
N HIS A 126 5.09 -5.02 0.92
CA HIS A 126 4.83 -6.37 0.43
C HIS A 126 3.34 -6.75 0.55
N GLY A 127 2.96 -7.90 0.00
CA GLY A 127 1.63 -8.50 0.15
C GLY A 127 1.56 -9.48 1.33
N ASN A 128 0.39 -10.07 1.59
CA ASN A 128 0.24 -11.13 2.58
C ASN A 128 -0.58 -12.29 2.00
N GLU A 129 -0.13 -13.50 2.28
CA GLU A 129 -0.96 -14.69 2.12
C GLU A 129 -2.05 -14.73 3.20
N VAL A 130 -3.25 -15.13 2.81
CA VAL A 130 -4.43 -15.33 3.66
C VAL A 130 -5.32 -16.47 3.13
N GLY A 131 -4.72 -17.52 2.56
CA GLY A 131 -5.42 -18.69 2.04
C GLY A 131 -5.56 -18.78 0.51
N HIS A 132 -5.04 -17.81 -0.25
CA HIS A 132 -5.21 -17.72 -1.70
C HIS A 132 -4.37 -18.76 -2.46
N GLU A 133 -3.09 -18.92 -2.13
CA GLU A 133 -2.20 -19.92 -2.75
C GLU A 133 -1.76 -21.00 -1.76
N LEU A 134 -1.61 -20.65 -0.49
CA LEU A 134 -1.23 -21.55 0.60
C LEU A 134 -2.25 -21.52 1.73
N ASP A 135 -2.42 -22.63 2.42
CA ASP A 135 -3.15 -22.71 3.70
C ASP A 135 -2.30 -22.10 4.83
N TYR A 136 -2.11 -20.78 4.74
CA TYR A 136 -1.22 -19.99 5.57
C TYR A 136 -1.75 -18.54 5.68
N ALA A 137 -1.32 -17.82 6.72
CA ALA A 137 -1.61 -16.40 6.87
C ALA A 137 -0.35 -15.63 7.30
N GLY A 138 0.09 -14.70 6.46
CA GLY A 138 1.23 -13.81 6.71
C GLY A 138 2.17 -13.66 5.53
N HIS A 139 3.42 -13.28 5.81
CA HIS A 139 4.42 -12.99 4.79
C HIS A 139 4.80 -14.23 3.96
N SER A 140 4.75 -14.11 2.64
CA SER A 140 4.86 -15.23 1.68
C SER A 140 5.59 -14.81 0.39
N PRO A 141 6.89 -14.54 0.43
CA PRO A 141 7.62 -13.84 -0.64
C PRO A 141 7.68 -14.61 -1.98
N ASN A 142 7.26 -15.87 -1.98
CA ASN A 142 7.31 -16.77 -3.13
C ASN A 142 5.92 -17.02 -3.77
N THR A 143 4.88 -16.32 -3.31
CA THR A 143 3.49 -16.42 -3.78
C THR A 143 3.04 -15.08 -4.35
N LYS A 144 2.15 -15.07 -5.35
CA LYS A 144 1.58 -13.81 -5.87
C LYS A 144 0.97 -12.97 -4.76
N ALA A 145 0.24 -13.61 -3.83
CA ALA A 145 -0.34 -12.94 -2.66
C ALA A 145 0.69 -12.20 -1.79
N GLY A 146 1.95 -12.68 -1.74
CA GLY A 146 3.00 -12.07 -0.93
C GLY A 146 3.85 -11.01 -1.63
N TYR A 147 3.94 -11.02 -2.98
CA TYR A 147 4.75 -10.04 -3.72
C TYR A 147 3.92 -9.05 -4.56
N GLN A 148 2.66 -9.34 -4.88
CA GLN A 148 1.78 -8.37 -5.54
C GLN A 148 1.21 -7.41 -4.51
N VAL A 149 1.31 -6.11 -4.81
CA VAL A 149 0.92 -5.03 -3.90
C VAL A 149 0.06 -4.00 -4.60
N PRO A 150 -0.81 -3.27 -3.88
CA PRO A 150 -1.51 -2.13 -4.44
C PRO A 150 -0.51 -0.99 -4.74
N VAL A 151 -0.70 -0.37 -5.90
CA VAL A 151 -0.08 0.91 -6.26
C VAL A 151 -1.22 1.86 -6.63
N ILE A 152 -1.33 2.96 -5.89
CA ILE A 152 -2.25 4.06 -6.22
C ILE A 152 -1.38 5.28 -6.46
N MET A 153 -1.60 5.95 -7.59
CA MET A 153 -0.89 7.18 -7.92
C MET A 153 -1.88 8.19 -8.46
N TRP A 154 -1.73 9.42 -7.98
CA TRP A 154 -2.49 10.57 -8.41
C TRP A 154 -1.60 11.81 -8.38
N TYR A 155 -1.82 12.72 -9.32
CA TYR A 155 -1.24 14.06 -9.30
C TYR A 155 -2.18 15.04 -9.99
N ASP A 156 -2.00 16.34 -9.70
CA ASP A 156 -2.79 17.37 -10.35
C ASP A 156 -2.66 17.29 -11.88
N HIS A 157 -3.80 17.38 -12.59
CA HIS A 157 -3.92 17.25 -14.05
C HIS A 157 -3.55 15.88 -14.62
N MET A 158 -3.47 14.83 -13.81
CA MET A 158 -3.35 13.45 -14.31
C MET A 158 -4.50 13.14 -15.31
N PRO A 159 -4.19 12.60 -16.51
CA PRO A 159 -5.21 12.22 -17.47
C PRO A 159 -6.16 11.16 -16.90
N SER A 160 -7.47 11.35 -17.09
CA SER A 160 -8.48 10.38 -16.68
C SER A 160 -8.51 9.20 -17.66
N VAL A 161 -7.62 8.22 -17.44
CA VAL A 161 -7.49 7.00 -18.26
C VAL A 161 -8.19 5.77 -17.68
N GLY A 162 -8.82 5.90 -16.50
CA GLY A 162 -9.40 4.78 -15.76
C GLY A 162 -8.37 4.00 -14.93
N VAL A 163 -8.72 2.79 -14.52
CA VAL A 163 -7.83 1.88 -13.78
C VAL A 163 -7.13 0.96 -14.78
N ASP A 164 -5.80 0.97 -14.80
CA ASP A 164 -5.03 -0.01 -15.57
C ASP A 164 -4.91 -1.32 -14.78
N LEU A 165 -5.55 -2.37 -15.29
CA LEU A 165 -5.54 -3.71 -14.70
C LEU A 165 -4.58 -4.66 -15.42
N THR A 166 -3.87 -4.18 -16.44
CA THR A 166 -3.13 -5.00 -17.40
C THR A 166 -1.64 -4.74 -17.38
N THR A 167 -1.23 -3.51 -17.09
CA THR A 167 0.18 -3.16 -16.97
C THR A 167 0.73 -3.71 -15.66
N THR A 168 1.76 -4.55 -15.77
CA THR A 168 2.54 -5.00 -14.62
C THR A 168 3.54 -3.92 -14.25
N LEU A 169 3.58 -3.51 -12.99
CA LEU A 169 4.54 -2.52 -12.49
C LEU A 169 5.63 -3.20 -11.67
N ASN A 170 6.87 -2.70 -11.76
CA ASN A 170 7.94 -3.06 -10.84
C ASN A 170 8.06 -2.00 -9.73
N THR A 171 7.58 -2.29 -8.53
CA THR A 171 7.60 -1.35 -7.39
C THR A 171 9.00 -0.99 -6.91
N ALA A 172 10.03 -1.75 -7.31
CA ALA A 172 11.43 -1.38 -7.07
C ALA A 172 11.84 -0.07 -7.80
N GLU A 173 11.05 0.38 -8.79
CA GLU A 173 11.28 1.62 -9.55
C GLU A 173 10.58 2.84 -8.93
N LEU A 174 10.03 2.71 -7.71
CA LEU A 174 9.21 3.75 -7.07
C LEU A 174 9.94 5.10 -6.96
N ASP A 175 11.22 5.08 -6.58
CA ASP A 175 12.05 6.27 -6.42
C ASP A 175 12.14 7.11 -7.70
N ASN A 176 12.41 6.46 -8.82
CA ASN A 176 12.48 7.06 -10.15
C ASN A 176 11.13 7.65 -10.57
N ASN A 177 10.04 6.93 -10.32
CA ASN A 177 8.69 7.38 -10.62
C ASN A 177 8.25 8.57 -9.76
N LEU A 178 8.61 8.59 -8.47
CA LEU A 178 8.36 9.73 -7.58
C LEU A 178 9.17 10.95 -8.01
N MET A 179 10.46 10.78 -8.31
CA MET A 179 11.30 11.87 -8.83
C MET A 179 10.70 12.49 -10.10
N LYS A 180 10.24 11.64 -11.04
CA LYS A 180 9.58 12.09 -12.27
C LYS A 180 8.35 12.95 -12.01
N ILE A 181 7.48 12.56 -11.08
CA ILE A 181 6.29 13.33 -10.69
C ILE A 181 6.68 14.66 -10.03
N MET A 182 7.74 14.66 -9.22
CA MET A 182 8.29 15.86 -8.60
C MET A 182 9.03 16.78 -9.59
N GLY A 183 9.11 16.42 -10.87
CA GLY A 183 9.87 17.16 -11.88
C GLY A 183 11.38 17.07 -11.70
N LEU A 184 11.86 16.10 -10.91
CA LEU A 184 13.27 15.83 -10.68
C LEU A 184 13.78 14.85 -11.73
N LYS A 185 15.02 15.07 -12.16
CA LYS A 185 15.75 14.17 -13.05
C LYS A 185 17.18 14.03 -12.55
N ASP A 186 17.62 12.80 -12.38
CA ASP A 186 19.04 12.54 -12.19
C ASP A 186 19.78 12.86 -13.49
N LYS A 187 20.80 13.71 -13.38
CA LYS A 187 21.64 14.15 -14.48
C LYS A 187 22.35 12.98 -15.17
N TYR A 188 22.65 11.91 -14.43
CA TYR A 188 23.41 10.76 -14.91
C TYR A 188 22.57 9.49 -15.08
N ALA A 189 21.26 9.56 -14.82
CA ALA A 189 20.39 8.40 -15.03
C ALA A 189 20.37 8.00 -16.51
N PRO A 190 20.48 6.69 -16.82
CA PRO A 190 20.30 6.20 -18.17
C PRO A 190 18.86 6.50 -18.65
N PRO A 191 18.62 6.50 -19.97
CA PRO A 191 17.25 6.54 -20.50
C PRO A 191 16.43 5.39 -19.91
N GLN A 192 15.29 5.71 -19.31
CA GLN A 192 14.35 4.76 -18.72
C GLN A 192 12.92 5.25 -18.96
N SER A 193 11.98 4.33 -19.06
CA SER A 193 10.54 4.61 -19.05
C SER A 193 10.01 4.62 -17.63
N TYR A 194 9.05 5.49 -17.35
CA TYR A 194 8.32 5.57 -16.07
C TYR A 194 6.95 4.91 -16.20
N TRP A 195 6.30 4.55 -15.09
CA TRP A 195 5.03 3.82 -15.07
C TRP A 195 3.91 4.50 -15.87
N PHE A 196 3.95 5.82 -16.02
CA PHE A 196 2.97 6.59 -16.80
C PHE A 196 3.35 6.80 -18.27
N ASP A 197 4.53 6.38 -18.69
CA ASP A 197 4.95 6.52 -20.08
C ASP A 197 4.27 5.44 -20.93
N SER A 198 3.81 5.81 -22.14
CA SER A 198 3.12 4.87 -23.05
C SER A 198 4.01 3.74 -23.56
N ASN A 199 5.33 3.88 -23.44
CA ASN A 199 6.32 2.85 -23.78
C ASN A 199 6.86 2.11 -22.54
N TYR A 200 6.25 2.29 -21.37
CA TYR A 200 6.59 1.50 -20.20
C TYR A 200 6.39 0.02 -20.46
N HIS A 201 7.39 -0.77 -20.09
CA HIS A 201 7.31 -2.22 -20.13
C HIS A 201 7.99 -2.79 -18.90
N PHE A 202 7.29 -3.70 -18.23
CA PHE A 202 7.84 -4.43 -17.10
C PHE A 202 9.08 -5.23 -17.52
N SER A 203 10.21 -4.92 -16.91
CA SER A 203 11.46 -5.65 -17.08
C SER A 203 11.82 -6.33 -15.76
N PRO A 204 11.52 -7.63 -15.60
CA PRO A 204 11.85 -8.34 -14.38
C PRO A 204 13.37 -8.44 -14.20
N GLU A 205 13.81 -8.56 -12.94
CA GLU A 205 15.21 -8.91 -12.67
C GLU A 205 15.59 -10.22 -13.37
N ILE A 206 16.85 -10.34 -13.81
CA ILE A 206 17.38 -11.51 -14.55
C ILE A 206 17.06 -12.85 -13.87
N ASN A 207 16.98 -12.85 -12.53
CA ASN A 207 16.74 -14.06 -11.76
C ASN A 207 15.28 -14.26 -11.37
N TRP A 208 14.38 -13.33 -11.67
CA TRP A 208 12.96 -13.45 -11.33
C TRP A 208 12.27 -14.56 -12.14
N PRO A 209 11.36 -15.34 -11.52
CA PRO A 209 11.11 -15.44 -10.09
C PRO A 209 12.25 -16.18 -9.38
N TYR A 210 13.00 -15.49 -8.52
CA TYR A 210 14.25 -16.00 -7.94
C TYR A 210 14.04 -17.23 -7.05
N TRP A 211 12.84 -17.40 -6.51
CA TRP A 211 12.50 -18.53 -5.65
C TRP A 211 12.27 -19.83 -6.41
N GLN A 212 11.98 -19.79 -7.71
CA GLN A 212 11.82 -21.02 -8.50
C GLN A 212 13.16 -21.72 -8.76
N LYS A 213 14.28 -21.01 -8.61
CA LYS A 213 15.64 -21.53 -8.82
C LYS A 213 16.35 -21.91 -7.52
N LYS A 214 15.74 -21.62 -6.35
CA LYS A 214 16.26 -22.06 -5.05
C LYS A 214 15.74 -23.47 -4.77
N HIS A 215 16.53 -24.47 -5.14
CA HIS A 215 16.39 -25.85 -4.69
C HIS A 215 16.92 -26.01 -3.26
#